data_AF-A0A1H8VFD6-F1
#
_entry.id   AF-A0A1H8VFD6-F1
#
_cell.length_a   1.000
_cell.length_b   1.000
_cell.length_c   1.000
_cell.angle_alpha   90.00
_cell.angle_beta   90.00
_cell.angle_gamma   90.00
#
_symmetry.space_group_name_H-M   'P 1'
#
loop_
_entity.id
_entity.type
_entity.pdbx_description
1 polymer ?
#
loop_
_entity_poly.entity_id
_entity_poly.type
_entity_poly.pdbx_seq_one_letter_code
_entity_poly.pdbx_strand_id
1 'polypeptide(L)'
;MLGFAGDGDAPSNREMTHSMIDHVKHGWALLALRLPEFRVLSAAAPEMGELLECYSLANLHLEKHRREHDSEEVESYEELRLGIEAEARSYLQQSHRMAG
;
A
#
# COMPACT_ATOMS: atom_id res chain seq x y z
N MET A 1 -52.55 24.82 -22.34
CA MET A 1 -52.42 24.04 -21.09
C MET A 1 -51.35 23.00 -21.36
N LEU A 2 -50.08 23.34 -21.12
CA LEU A 2 -48.93 22.47 -21.38
C LEU A 2 -48.72 21.63 -20.13
N GLY A 3 -48.90 20.32 -20.27
CA GLY A 3 -48.78 19.35 -19.19
C GLY A 3 -47.33 19.09 -18.81
N PHE A 4 -47.07 19.17 -17.51
CA PHE A 4 -46.06 18.47 -16.71
C PHE A 4 -44.91 17.81 -17.48
N ALA A 5 -43.76 18.49 -17.51
CA ALA A 5 -42.47 17.82 -17.60
C ALA A 5 -42.27 17.07 -16.26
N GLY A 6 -42.32 15.74 -16.32
CA GLY A 6 -42.00 14.89 -15.19
C GLY A 6 -40.52 15.01 -14.85
N ASP A 7 -40.24 15.40 -13.61
CA ASP A 7 -38.97 15.20 -12.93
C ASP A 7 -38.62 13.70 -12.95
N GLY A 8 -37.80 13.33 -13.92
CA GLY A 8 -37.13 12.03 -13.98
C GLY A 8 -35.90 12.06 -13.08
N ASP A 9 -36.12 11.87 -11.79
CA ASP A 9 -35.11 11.53 -10.81
C ASP A 9 -34.51 10.14 -11.14
N ALA A 10 -33.27 10.10 -11.63
CA ALA A 10 -32.23 9.07 -11.43
C ALA A 10 -31.17 9.06 -12.56
N PRO A 11 -29.92 8.65 -12.30
CA PRO A 11 -29.38 8.19 -11.02
C PRO A 11 -28.48 9.26 -10.38
N SER A 12 -28.63 9.38 -9.07
CA SER A 12 -27.51 9.70 -8.18
C SER A 12 -26.37 8.79 -8.58
N ASN A 13 -25.42 9.34 -9.32
CA ASN A 13 -24.11 8.75 -9.55
C ASN A 13 -23.46 8.81 -8.16
N ARG A 14 -23.86 7.88 -7.28
CA ARG A 14 -23.08 7.48 -6.13
C ARG A 14 -21.72 7.25 -6.74
N GLU A 15 -20.83 8.21 -6.52
CA GLU A 15 -19.41 8.01 -6.66
C GLU A 15 -19.17 6.70 -5.92
N MET A 16 -19.05 5.61 -6.68
CA MET A 16 -18.31 4.46 -6.24
C MET A 16 -16.92 5.04 -6.08
N THR A 17 -16.70 5.61 -4.90
CA THR A 17 -15.39 5.84 -4.34
C THR A 17 -14.79 4.44 -4.24
N HIS A 18 -14.30 3.95 -5.38
CA HIS A 18 -13.14 3.08 -5.39
C HIS A 18 -12.13 3.89 -4.60
N SER A 19 -12.07 3.61 -3.29
CA SER A 19 -11.07 4.15 -2.41
C SER A 19 -9.75 3.70 -3.00
N MET A 20 -9.18 4.53 -3.86
CA MET A 20 -7.88 4.32 -4.47
C MET A 20 -6.93 4.17 -3.28
N ILE A 21 -6.37 2.98 -3.12
CA ILE A 21 -5.56 2.65 -1.95
C ILE A 21 -4.40 3.64 -1.96
N ASP A 22 -4.23 4.39 -0.86
CA ASP A 22 -3.02 5.15 -0.63
C ASP A 22 -1.89 4.16 -0.35
N HIS A 23 -1.18 3.78 -1.41
CA HIS A 23 -0.18 2.70 -1.38
C HIS A 23 0.97 3.00 -0.43
N VAL A 24 1.31 4.27 -0.21
CA VAL A 24 2.33 4.67 0.75
C VAL A 24 1.84 4.39 2.18
N LYS A 25 0.64 4.84 2.56
CA LYS A 25 0.07 4.58 3.89
C LYS A 25 -0.20 3.09 4.11
N HIS A 26 -0.68 2.39 3.09
CA HIS A 26 -0.91 0.97 3.15
C HIS A 26 0.40 0.19 3.32
N GLY A 27 1.42 0.52 2.53
CA GLY A 27 2.76 -0.03 2.66
C GLY A 27 3.34 0.21 4.05
N TRP A 28 3.17 1.41 4.60
CA TRP A 28 3.61 1.74 5.97
C TRP A 28 2.92 0.86 7.01
N ALA A 29 1.59 0.71 6.91
CA ALA A 29 0.83 -0.12 7.83
C ALA A 29 1.31 -1.59 7.78
N LEU A 30 1.49 -2.14 6.58
CA LEU A 30 1.98 -3.51 6.39
C LEU A 30 3.40 -3.68 6.94
N LEU A 31 4.29 -2.73 6.67
CA LEU A 31 5.68 -2.79 7.11
C LEU A 31 5.76 -2.68 8.63
N ALA A 32 4.99 -1.78 9.25
CA ALA A 32 4.92 -1.61 10.70
C ALA A 32 4.30 -2.80 11.46
N LEU A 33 3.58 -3.68 10.77
CA LEU A 33 3.13 -4.97 11.31
C LEU A 33 4.27 -6.01 11.32
N ARG A 34 5.13 -5.99 10.31
CA ARG A 34 6.28 -6.91 10.19
C ARG A 34 7.49 -6.47 10.99
N LEU A 35 7.74 -5.16 11.05
CA LEU A 35 8.88 -4.51 11.69
C LEU A 35 8.33 -3.43 12.64
N PRO A 36 7.98 -3.78 13.89
CA PRO A 36 7.37 -2.85 14.83
C PRO A 36 8.24 -1.61 15.12
N GLU A 37 9.56 -1.72 14.95
CA GLU A 37 10.54 -0.65 15.14
C GLU A 37 10.28 0.54 14.21
N PHE A 38 9.67 0.29 13.04
CA PHE A 38 9.29 1.32 12.08
C PHE A 38 8.18 2.25 12.55
N ARG A 39 7.38 1.86 13.55
CA ARG A 39 6.26 2.70 14.03
C ARG A 39 6.73 4.06 14.55
N VAL A 40 7.96 4.12 15.03
CA VAL A 40 8.56 5.35 15.60
C VAL A 40 9.05 6.30 14.50
N LEU A 41 9.26 5.81 13.28
CA LEU A 41 9.80 6.58 12.15
C LEU A 41 8.74 7.29 11.30
N SER A 42 7.44 7.17 11.60
CA SER A 42 6.38 7.63 10.67
C SER A 42 6.39 9.13 10.39
N ALA A 43 7.11 9.91 11.20
CA ALA A 43 7.30 11.35 11.00
C ALA A 43 8.64 11.72 10.32
N ALA A 44 9.55 10.77 10.13
CA ALA A 44 10.98 11.05 9.85
C ALA A 44 11.47 10.65 8.46
N ALA A 45 10.71 9.89 7.67
CA ALA A 45 11.23 9.30 6.42
C ALA A 45 10.35 9.59 5.18
N PRO A 46 10.28 10.85 4.71
CA PRO A 46 9.63 11.17 3.43
C PRO A 46 10.26 10.42 2.24
N GLU A 47 11.53 10.02 2.37
CA GLU A 47 12.30 9.29 1.35
C GLU A 47 11.83 7.83 1.15
N MET A 48 11.01 7.29 2.05
CA MET A 48 10.50 5.91 1.93
C MET A 48 9.27 5.77 1.05
N GLY A 49 8.70 6.87 0.52
CA GLY A 49 7.45 6.85 -0.23
C GLY A 49 7.41 5.78 -1.32
N GLU A 50 8.41 5.77 -2.20
CA GLU A 50 8.52 4.79 -3.30
C GLU A 50 8.69 3.35 -2.76
N LEU A 51 9.52 3.16 -1.74
CA LEU A 51 9.75 1.85 -1.13
C LEU A 51 8.44 1.27 -0.55
N LEU A 52 7.63 2.12 0.08
CA LEU A 52 6.36 1.74 0.69
C LEU A 52 5.29 1.46 -0.34
N GLU A 53 5.25 2.25 -1.41
CA GLU A 53 4.37 2.00 -2.54
C GLU A 53 4.69 0.64 -3.18
N CYS A 54 5.96 0.38 -3.47
CA CYS A 54 6.46 -0.92 -3.94
C CYS A 54 6.07 -2.05 -2.97
N TYR A 55 6.23 -1.83 -1.66
CA TYR A 55 5.88 -2.83 -0.65
C TYR A 55 4.38 -3.15 -0.64
N SER A 56 3.53 -2.13 -0.76
CA SER A 56 2.09 -2.31 -0.89
C SER A 56 1.75 -3.13 -2.13
N LEU A 57 2.32 -2.78 -3.29
CA LEU A 57 2.04 -3.46 -4.55
C LEU A 57 2.53 -4.92 -4.51
N ALA A 58 3.74 -5.16 -4.02
CA ALA A 58 4.29 -6.51 -3.88
C ALA A 58 3.39 -7.41 -3.02
N ASN A 59 2.84 -6.90 -1.92
CA ASN A 59 1.91 -7.69 -1.09
C ASN A 59 0.56 -7.92 -1.77
N LEU A 60 0.05 -6.95 -2.54
CA LEU A 60 -1.18 -7.13 -3.32
C LEU A 60 -1.00 -8.19 -4.42
N HIS A 61 0.10 -8.13 -5.16
CA HIS A 61 0.43 -9.12 -6.18
C HIS A 61 0.67 -10.50 -5.58
N LEU A 62 1.42 -10.59 -4.49
CA LEU A 62 1.63 -11.85 -3.78
C LEU A 62 0.31 -12.51 -3.36
N GLU A 63 -0.61 -11.74 -2.78
CA GLU A 63 -1.92 -12.24 -2.37
C GLU A 63 -2.76 -12.68 -3.58
N LYS A 64 -2.68 -11.97 -4.71
CA LYS A 64 -3.31 -12.36 -5.97
C LYS A 64 -2.76 -13.70 -6.47
N HIS A 65 -1.44 -13.83 -6.63
CA HIS A 65 -0.81 -15.04 -7.17
C HIS A 65 -1.00 -16.26 -6.25
N ARG A 66 -1.04 -16.06 -4.92
CA ARG A 66 -1.40 -17.11 -3.95
C ARG A 66 -2.80 -17.67 -4.18
N ARG A 67 -3.77 -16.82 -4.54
CA ARG A 67 -5.15 -17.24 -4.86
C ARG A 67 -5.24 -17.93 -6.20
N GLU A 68 -4.38 -17.55 -7.14
CA GLU A 68 -4.30 -18.13 -8.48
C GLU A 68 -3.46 -19.43 -8.51
N HIS A 69 -2.85 -19.81 -7.38
CA HIS A 69 -1.96 -20.97 -7.24
C HIS A 69 -0.73 -20.93 -8.18
N ASP A 70 -0.25 -19.73 -8.49
CA ASP A 70 0.95 -19.52 -9.30
C ASP A 70 2.20 -19.52 -8.42
N SER A 71 2.83 -20.68 -8.26
CA SER A 71 3.94 -20.85 -7.32
C SER A 71 5.20 -20.07 -7.70
N GLU A 72 5.46 -19.86 -8.99
CA GLU A 72 6.66 -19.18 -9.48
C GLU A 72 6.59 -17.68 -9.18
N GLU A 73 5.45 -17.05 -9.51
CA GLU A 73 5.23 -15.64 -9.18
C GLU A 73 5.17 -15.41 -7.67
N VAL A 74 4.59 -16.35 -6.91
CA VAL A 74 4.59 -16.26 -5.43
C VAL A 74 6.01 -16.20 -4.87
N GLU A 75 6.92 -17.06 -5.34
CA GLU A 75 8.32 -17.05 -4.90
C GLU A 75 9.00 -15.72 -5.26
N SER A 76 8.84 -15.25 -6.49
CA SER A 76 9.37 -13.98 -6.98
C SER A 76 8.91 -12.78 -6.13
N TYR A 77 7.60 -12.68 -5.85
CA TYR A 77 7.07 -11.59 -5.02
C TYR A 77 7.44 -11.74 -3.53
N GLU A 78 7.66 -12.95 -3.03
CA GLU A 78 8.20 -13.17 -1.68
C GLU A 78 9.64 -12.68 -1.55
N GLU A 79 10.49 -12.99 -2.53
CA GLU A 79 11.86 -12.47 -2.58
C GLU A 79 11.89 -10.95 -2.66
N LEU A 80 11.07 -10.35 -3.54
CA LEU A 80 10.94 -8.90 -3.64
C LEU A 80 10.52 -8.28 -2.30
N ARG A 81 9.52 -8.86 -1.63
CA ARG A 81 9.05 -8.39 -0.32
C ARG A 81 10.18 -8.44 0.72
N LEU A 82 10.94 -9.54 0.77
CA LEU A 82 12.06 -9.70 1.69
C LEU A 82 13.19 -8.70 1.42
N GLY A 83 13.48 -8.42 0.14
CA GLY A 83 14.43 -7.39 -0.26
C GLY A 83 14.04 -6.01 0.25
N ILE A 84 12.77 -5.64 0.08
CA ILE A 84 12.23 -4.36 0.59
C ILE A 84 12.31 -4.30 2.13
N GLU A 85 11.96 -5.39 2.84
CA GLU A 85 12.09 -5.43 4.31
C GLU A 85 13.55 -5.26 4.76
N ALA A 86 14.52 -5.82 4.03
CA ALA A 86 15.95 -5.68 4.34
C ALA A 86 16.47 -4.27 4.09
N GLU A 87 16.07 -3.64 2.99
CA GLU A 87 16.40 -2.24 2.69
C GLU A 87 15.81 -1.31 3.75
N ALA A 88 14.53 -1.52 4.11
CA ALA A 88 13.89 -0.80 5.18
C ALA A 88 14.69 -0.91 6.50
N ARG A 89 15.07 -2.11 6.93
CA ARG A 89 15.91 -2.28 8.14
C ARG A 89 17.24 -1.51 8.04
N SER A 90 17.83 -1.41 6.85
CA SER A 90 19.07 -0.65 6.65
C SER A 90 18.84 0.85 6.89
N TYR A 91 17.70 1.41 6.47
CA TYR A 91 17.34 2.80 6.80
C TYR A 91 17.16 3.02 8.31
N LEU A 92 16.53 2.08 9.02
CA LEU A 92 16.42 2.14 10.49
C LEU A 92 17.79 2.21 11.16
N GLN A 93 18.73 1.36 10.74
CA GLN A 93 20.08 1.34 11.32
C GLN A 93 20.83 2.65 11.07
N GLN A 94 20.65 3.25 9.89
CA GLN A 94 21.26 4.53 9.55
C GLN A 94 20.65 5.68 10.36
N SER A 95 19.33 5.73 10.54
CA SER A 95 18.67 6.77 11.32
C SER A 95 19.06 6.71 12.80
N HIS A 96 19.19 5.50 13.38
CA HIS A 96 19.71 5.33 14.73
C HIS A 96 21.15 5.81 14.89
N ARG A 97 22.02 5.61 13.88
CA ARG A 97 23.39 6.10 13.90
C ARG A 97 23.48 7.63 13.84
N MET A 98 22.57 8.27 13.11
CA MET A 98 22.54 9.73 12.95
C MET A 98 21.91 10.45 14.16
N ALA A 99 21.12 9.74 14.97
CA ALA A 99 20.44 10.28 16.14
C ALA A 99 21.20 10.10 17.48
N GLY A 100 22.35 9.41 17.46
CA GLY A 100 23.25 9.23 18.62
C GLY A 100 24.53 10.04 18.47
#